data_AF-A0A661INH3-F1
#
_entry.id   AF-A0A661INH3-F1
#
_cell.length_a   1.000
_cell.length_b   1.000
_cell.length_c   1.000
_cell.angle_alpha   90.00
_cell.angle_beta   90.00
_cell.angle_gamma   90.00
#
_symmetry.space_group_name_H-M   'P 1'
#
loop_
_entity.id
_entity.type
_entity.pdbx_description
1 polymer ?
#
loop_
_entity_poly.entity_id
_entity_poly.type
_entity_poly.pdbx_seq_one_letter_code
_entity_poly.pdbx_strand_id
1 'polypeptide(L)'
;MRNLSVTTFIHILFSVAIIILVATFLLFISWDRDRSKIEEFKRYQLISVTFLSKLQSHPTSGEIKSLYKELHVKQVKKEELEFLKKEIQEKGKTVFSGGSSAGRVRVYNVDEKHYINVQRISYNLMLENTMPKNYYFEIAVSFGVFLILLLLLLYLAVLKKLYPLKKLYKQIQHFASGNMNTRITYEHDDEIGKIAKSFDDAIVHINQLSSSKNLFMRNMMHELKTPITKGRIVVEMLEDEATKKILIRAFERMNELITELAELEKVTTQS
;
A
#
# COMPACT_ATOMS: atom_id res chain seq x y z
N MET A 1 -10.03 -14.92 -18.29
CA MET A 1 -9.48 -14.10 -17.18
C MET A 1 -9.63 -12.65 -17.60
N ARG A 2 -10.37 -11.78 -16.88
CA ARG A 2 -10.50 -10.36 -17.26
C ARG A 2 -9.13 -9.69 -17.10
N ASN A 3 -8.64 -9.02 -18.12
CA ASN A 3 -7.39 -8.23 -18.05
C ASN A 3 -7.63 -7.05 -17.09
N LEU A 4 -7.23 -7.21 -15.83
CA LEU A 4 -7.27 -6.15 -14.83
C LEU A 4 -6.22 -5.10 -15.21
N SER A 5 -6.56 -3.81 -15.06
CA SER A 5 -5.53 -2.77 -15.17
C SER A 5 -4.49 -2.94 -14.07
N VAL A 6 -3.26 -2.52 -14.33
CA VAL A 6 -2.16 -2.57 -13.35
C VAL A 6 -2.56 -1.87 -12.04
N THR A 7 -3.28 -0.74 -12.13
CA THR A 7 -3.79 -0.02 -10.96
C THR A 7 -4.78 -0.85 -10.16
N THR A 8 -5.74 -1.50 -10.81
CA THR A 8 -6.74 -2.34 -10.14
C THR A 8 -6.09 -3.56 -9.49
N PHE A 9 -5.11 -4.18 -10.17
CA PHE A 9 -4.34 -5.29 -9.60
C PHE A 9 -3.63 -4.87 -8.31
N ILE A 10 -3.01 -3.69 -8.29
CA ILE A 10 -2.32 -3.14 -7.11
C ILE A 10 -3.31 -2.85 -5.98
N HIS A 11 -4.46 -2.24 -6.28
CA HIS A 11 -5.49 -2.02 -5.27
C HIS A 11 -5.96 -3.33 -4.64
N ILE A 12 -6.18 -4.38 -5.44
CA ILE A 12 -6.57 -5.70 -4.95
C ILE A 12 -5.46 -6.28 -4.07
N LEU A 13 -4.22 -6.27 -4.55
CA LEU A 13 -3.07 -6.82 -3.83
C LEU A 13 -2.89 -6.18 -2.44
N PHE A 14 -2.89 -4.85 -2.38
CA PHE A 14 -2.76 -4.13 -1.10
C PHE A 14 -3.99 -4.31 -0.21
N SER A 15 -5.20 -4.37 -0.78
CA SER A 15 -6.41 -4.62 0.01
C SER A 15 -6.37 -6.01 0.66
N VAL A 16 -5.97 -7.04 -0.08
CA VAL A 16 -5.80 -8.40 0.45
C VAL A 16 -4.72 -8.43 1.53
N ALA A 17 -3.58 -7.77 1.31
CA ALA A 17 -2.50 -7.69 2.30
C ALA A 17 -2.96 -6.99 3.59
N ILE A 18 -3.70 -5.89 3.49
CA ILE A 18 -4.27 -5.17 4.63
C ILE A 18 -5.27 -6.05 5.38
N ILE A 19 -6.18 -6.74 4.68
CA ILE A 19 -7.16 -7.64 5.29
C ILE A 19 -6.46 -8.75 6.08
N ILE A 20 -5.44 -9.39 5.50
CA ILE A 20 -4.67 -10.44 6.16
C ILE A 20 -3.93 -9.87 7.39
N LEU A 21 -3.29 -8.72 7.25
CA LEU A 21 -2.58 -8.06 8.36
C LEU A 21 -3.53 -7.72 9.52
N VAL A 22 -4.69 -7.13 9.22
CA VAL A 22 -5.69 -6.77 10.23
C VAL A 22 -6.26 -8.03 10.88
N ALA A 23 -6.61 -9.05 10.11
CA ALA A 23 -7.14 -10.30 10.64
C ALA A 23 -6.13 -11.01 11.55
N THR A 24 -4.87 -11.12 11.13
CA THR A 24 -3.80 -11.72 11.95
C THR A 24 -3.53 -10.92 13.22
N PHE A 25 -3.55 -9.59 13.15
CA PHE A 25 -3.38 -8.73 14.31
C PHE A 25 -4.54 -8.84 15.30
N LEU A 26 -5.79 -8.91 14.83
CA LEU A 26 -6.96 -9.12 15.69
C LEU A 26 -6.94 -10.50 16.35
N LEU A 27 -6.57 -11.55 15.60
CA LEU A 27 -6.40 -12.89 16.16
C LEU A 27 -5.31 -12.91 17.24
N PHE A 28 -4.19 -12.21 16.99
CA PHE A 28 -3.12 -12.07 17.97
C PHE A 28 -3.59 -11.38 19.25
N ILE A 29 -4.30 -10.24 19.15
CA ILE A 29 -4.83 -9.54 20.33
C ILE A 29 -5.79 -10.42 21.13
N SER A 30 -6.69 -11.13 20.45
CA SER A 30 -7.63 -12.04 21.12
C SER A 30 -6.88 -13.16 21.84
N TRP A 31 -5.92 -13.79 21.15
CA TRP A 31 -5.14 -14.91 21.69
C TRP A 31 -4.25 -14.49 22.87
N ASP A 32 -3.56 -13.36 22.76
CA ASP A 32 -2.69 -12.85 23.82
C ASP A 32 -3.47 -12.48 25.09
N ARG A 33 -4.65 -11.87 24.91
CA ARG A 33 -5.54 -11.54 26.04
C ARG A 33 -6.03 -12.77 26.78
N ASP A 34 -6.43 -13.81 26.05
CA ASP A 34 -6.91 -15.05 26.65
C ASP A 34 -5.76 -15.81 27.34
N ARG A 35 -4.59 -15.83 26.70
CA ARG A 35 -3.37 -16.40 27.28
C ARG A 35 -2.96 -15.70 28.57
N SER A 36 -2.96 -14.37 28.59
CA SER A 36 -2.61 -13.55 29.76
C SER A 36 -3.51 -13.86 30.96
N LYS A 37 -4.83 -14.01 30.74
CA LYS A 37 -5.77 -14.42 31.81
C LYS A 37 -5.48 -15.82 32.35
N ILE A 38 -5.15 -16.77 31.48
CA ILE A 38 -4.81 -18.14 31.88
C ILE A 38 -3.52 -18.16 32.69
N GLU A 39 -2.49 -17.43 32.26
CA GLU A 39 -1.22 -17.31 32.98
C GLU A 39 -1.40 -16.64 34.35
N GLU A 40 -2.20 -15.59 34.43
CA GLU A 40 -2.58 -14.94 35.68
C GLU A 40 -3.32 -15.89 36.64
N PHE A 41 -4.31 -16.63 36.13
CA PHE A 41 -5.04 -17.63 36.92
C PHE A 41 -4.10 -18.74 37.43
N LYS A 42 -3.27 -19.33 36.57
CA LYS A 42 -2.29 -20.37 36.93
C LYS A 42 -1.33 -19.87 38.01
N ARG A 43 -0.88 -18.62 37.91
CA ARG A 43 0.00 -18.00 38.90
C ARG A 43 -0.68 -17.88 40.26
N TYR A 44 -1.90 -17.34 40.32
CA TYR A 44 -2.60 -17.21 41.60
C TYR A 44 -3.04 -18.55 42.17
N GLN A 45 -3.33 -19.55 41.33
CA GLN A 45 -3.52 -20.92 41.76
C GLN A 45 -2.26 -21.50 42.40
N LEU A 46 -1.09 -21.31 41.79
CA LEU A 46 0.20 -21.74 42.36
C LEU A 46 0.43 -21.06 43.72
N ILE A 47 0.31 -19.73 43.77
CA ILE A 47 0.46 -18.96 45.02
C ILE A 47 -0.51 -19.49 46.09
N SER A 48 -1.77 -19.73 45.74
CA SER A 48 -2.78 -20.27 46.65
C SER A 48 -2.39 -21.62 47.23
N VAL A 49 -2.01 -22.58 46.38
CA VAL A 49 -1.64 -23.93 46.83
C VAL A 49 -0.36 -23.89 47.65
N THR A 50 0.65 -23.11 47.22
CA THR A 50 1.93 -22.99 47.93
C THR A 50 1.75 -22.35 49.31
N PHE A 51 0.98 -21.26 49.45
CA PHE A 51 0.72 -20.66 50.75
C PHE A 51 -0.09 -21.57 51.67
N LEU A 52 -1.18 -22.16 51.18
CA LEU A 52 -2.01 -23.03 52.01
C LEU A 52 -1.27 -24.29 52.48
N SER A 53 -0.37 -24.82 51.65
CA SER A 53 0.48 -25.97 51.99
C SER A 53 1.65 -25.59 52.91
N LYS A 54 2.49 -24.62 52.56
CA LYS A 54 3.67 -24.25 53.35
C LYS A 54 3.30 -23.62 54.71
N LEU A 55 2.15 -22.98 54.85
CA LEU A 55 1.68 -22.49 56.15
C LEU A 55 1.20 -23.61 57.08
N GLN A 56 0.92 -24.81 56.56
CA GLN A 56 0.52 -25.97 57.37
C GLN A 56 1.65 -26.43 58.30
N SER A 57 2.90 -26.33 57.87
CA SER A 57 4.07 -26.75 58.64
C SER A 57 4.55 -25.74 59.68
N HIS A 58 3.76 -24.71 60.00
CA HIS A 58 4.13 -23.63 60.94
C HIS A 58 5.54 -23.06 60.68
N PRO A 59 5.79 -22.49 59.48
CA PRO A 59 7.12 -22.08 59.06
C PRO A 59 7.66 -20.95 59.94
N THR A 60 8.98 -20.95 60.11
CA THR A 60 9.74 -19.89 60.79
C THR A 60 9.63 -18.55 60.05
N SER A 61 9.94 -17.46 60.75
CA SER A 61 9.92 -16.11 60.15
C SER A 61 10.88 -15.97 58.95
N GLY A 62 11.99 -16.71 58.96
CA GLY A 62 12.93 -16.77 57.82
C GLY A 62 12.34 -17.47 56.60
N GLU A 63 11.65 -18.60 56.80
CA GLU A 63 10.98 -19.35 55.73
C GLU A 63 9.84 -18.55 55.10
N ILE A 64 9.07 -17.80 55.90
CA ILE A 64 8.01 -16.91 55.40
C ILE A 64 8.61 -15.78 54.53
N LYS A 65 9.72 -15.17 54.96
CA LYS A 65 10.42 -14.14 54.15
C LYS A 65 10.95 -14.71 52.84
N SER A 66 11.50 -15.93 52.87
CA SER A 66 11.94 -16.62 51.65
C SER A 66 10.76 -16.88 50.71
N LEU A 67 9.61 -17.29 51.25
CA LEU A 67 8.39 -17.54 50.49
C LEU A 67 7.86 -16.27 49.80
N TYR A 68 7.90 -15.13 50.51
CA TYR A 68 7.55 -13.83 49.94
C TYR A 68 8.45 -13.47 48.75
N LYS A 69 9.76 -13.71 48.87
CA LYS A 69 10.71 -13.46 47.78
C LYS A 69 10.49 -14.40 46.59
N GLU A 70 10.30 -15.69 46.84
CA GLU A 70 10.08 -16.74 45.82
C GLU A 70 8.79 -16.48 45.01
N LEU A 71 7.71 -16.06 45.67
CA LEU A 71 6.42 -15.82 45.03
C LEU A 71 6.24 -14.38 44.52
N HIS A 72 7.24 -13.52 44.71
CA HIS A 72 7.18 -12.09 44.39
C HIS A 72 5.96 -11.40 45.00
N VAL A 73 5.81 -11.55 46.32
CA VAL A 73 4.76 -10.91 47.11
C VAL A 73 5.37 -10.22 48.31
N LYS A 74 4.74 -9.14 48.78
CA LYS A 74 5.09 -8.47 50.04
C LYS A 74 3.87 -8.42 50.95
N GLN A 75 4.08 -8.51 52.26
CA GLN A 75 2.98 -8.34 53.21
C GLN A 75 2.57 -6.88 53.28
N VAL A 76 1.27 -6.61 53.23
CA VAL A 76 0.71 -5.27 53.43
C VAL A 76 0.90 -4.88 54.89
N LYS A 77 1.34 -3.64 55.13
CA LYS A 77 1.59 -3.13 56.48
C LYS A 77 0.28 -3.02 57.27
N LYS A 78 0.35 -3.14 58.59
CA LYS A 78 -0.85 -3.13 59.45
C LYS A 78 -1.59 -1.80 59.40
N GLU A 79 -0.86 -0.70 59.25
CA GLU A 79 -1.41 0.66 59.21
C GLU A 79 -2.23 0.90 57.91
N GLU A 80 -1.88 0.22 56.82
CA GLU A 80 -2.51 0.37 55.50
C GLU A 80 -3.70 -0.59 55.30
N LEU A 81 -3.85 -1.60 56.18
CA LEU A 81 -4.78 -2.70 56.00
C LEU A 81 -6.26 -2.29 56.03
N GLU A 82 -6.65 -1.42 56.96
CA GLU A 82 -8.03 -0.98 57.10
C GLU A 82 -8.46 -0.04 55.95
N PHE A 83 -7.54 0.79 55.47
CA PHE A 83 -7.76 1.59 54.28
C PHE A 83 -7.94 0.70 53.03
N LEU A 84 -7.02 -0.25 52.84
CA LEU A 84 -7.05 -1.16 51.70
C LEU A 84 -8.32 -2.03 51.65
N LYS A 85 -8.81 -2.49 52.81
CA LYS A 85 -10.08 -3.26 52.87
C LYS A 85 -11.26 -2.44 52.35
N LYS A 86 -11.35 -1.16 52.72
CA LYS A 86 -12.39 -0.25 52.21
C LYS A 86 -12.26 -0.06 50.70
N GLU A 87 -11.04 0.16 50.22
CA GLU A 87 -10.75 0.34 48.80
C GLU A 87 -11.13 -0.89 47.96
N ILE A 88 -10.85 -2.10 48.47
CA ILE A 88 -11.28 -3.36 47.85
C ILE A 88 -12.79 -3.50 47.85
N GLN A 89 -13.48 -3.06 48.90
CA GLN A 89 -14.94 -3.11 48.96
C GLN A 89 -15.60 -2.14 47.98
N GLU A 90 -15.03 -0.95 47.79
CA GLU A 90 -15.57 0.08 46.89
C GLU A 90 -15.25 -0.19 45.42
N LYS A 91 -14.00 -0.61 45.12
CA LYS A 91 -13.47 -0.68 43.74
C LYS A 91 -12.91 -2.04 43.34
N GLY A 92 -12.70 -2.95 44.29
CA GLY A 92 -11.98 -4.20 44.06
C GLY A 92 -12.73 -5.18 43.18
N LYS A 93 -12.04 -5.70 42.15
CA LYS A 93 -12.53 -6.79 41.31
C LYS A 93 -11.86 -8.10 41.70
N THR A 94 -12.64 -9.15 41.95
CA THR A 94 -12.07 -10.47 42.24
C THR A 94 -11.55 -11.09 40.94
N VAL A 95 -10.23 -11.32 40.86
CA VAL A 95 -9.58 -11.96 39.69
C VAL A 95 -9.33 -13.45 39.89
N PHE A 96 -9.21 -13.89 41.14
CA PHE A 96 -9.05 -15.30 41.49
C PHE A 96 -9.71 -15.59 42.84
N SER A 97 -10.34 -16.75 42.96
CA SER A 97 -10.80 -17.31 44.23
C SER A 97 -10.51 -18.80 44.23
N GLY A 98 -9.70 -19.23 45.19
CA GLY A 98 -9.33 -20.62 45.39
C GLY A 98 -9.42 -21.00 46.86
N GLY A 99 -9.46 -22.29 47.15
CA GLY A 99 -9.46 -22.76 48.52
C GLY A 99 -9.30 -24.26 48.59
N SER A 100 -8.93 -24.74 49.77
CA SER A 100 -8.86 -26.14 50.12
C SER A 100 -9.41 -26.32 51.54
N SER A 101 -9.42 -27.55 52.04
CA SER A 101 -9.69 -27.82 53.47
C SER A 101 -8.75 -27.06 54.41
N ALA A 102 -7.57 -26.65 53.95
CA ALA A 102 -6.61 -25.90 54.74
C ALA A 102 -6.90 -24.39 54.85
N GLY A 103 -7.76 -23.82 53.99
CA GLY A 103 -8.06 -22.39 53.98
C GLY A 103 -8.52 -21.87 52.61
N ARG A 104 -8.67 -20.55 52.49
CA ARG A 104 -9.14 -19.86 51.28
C ARG A 104 -8.17 -18.77 50.86
N VAL A 105 -7.99 -18.59 49.56
CA VAL A 105 -7.24 -17.49 48.97
C VAL A 105 -8.11 -16.74 47.98
N ARG A 106 -8.14 -15.42 48.10
CA ARG A 106 -8.82 -14.53 47.14
C ARG A 106 -7.85 -13.47 46.66
N VAL A 107 -7.91 -13.16 45.38
CA VAL A 107 -7.09 -12.12 44.77
C VAL A 107 -8.01 -11.02 44.23
N TYR A 108 -7.72 -9.80 44.65
CA TYR A 108 -8.43 -8.58 44.29
C TYR A 108 -7.53 -7.72 43.41
N ASN A 109 -8.08 -7.19 42.33
CA ASN A 109 -7.48 -6.14 41.52
C ASN A 109 -8.08 -4.79 41.95
N VAL A 110 -7.22 -3.87 42.38
CA VAL A 110 -7.55 -2.48 42.75
C VAL A 110 -6.49 -1.58 42.12
N ASP A 111 -6.92 -0.64 41.28
CA ASP A 111 -6.03 0.33 40.60
C ASP A 111 -4.77 -0.33 39.99
N GLU A 112 -4.99 -1.44 39.27
CA GLU A 112 -3.97 -2.27 38.60
C GLU A 112 -2.99 -3.01 39.53
N LYS A 113 -3.16 -2.91 40.84
CA LYS A 113 -2.44 -3.70 41.84
C LYS A 113 -3.25 -4.91 42.23
N HIS A 114 -2.55 -6.01 42.49
CA HIS A 114 -3.16 -7.27 42.90
C HIS A 114 -2.87 -7.56 44.35
N TYR A 115 -3.94 -7.66 45.14
CA TYR A 115 -3.88 -7.96 46.57
C TYR A 115 -4.42 -9.37 46.83
N ILE A 116 -3.63 -10.16 47.56
CA ILE A 116 -3.87 -11.57 47.82
C ILE A 116 -4.22 -11.71 49.29
N ASN A 117 -5.47 -12.07 49.55
CA ASN A 117 -5.99 -12.33 50.89
C ASN A 117 -5.95 -13.85 51.14
N VAL A 118 -5.13 -14.27 52.10
CA VAL A 118 -4.98 -15.68 52.53
C VAL A 118 -5.65 -15.84 53.88
N GLN A 119 -6.72 -16.64 53.93
CA GLN A 119 -7.54 -16.88 55.12
C GLN A 119 -7.41 -18.33 55.59
N ARG A 120 -6.91 -18.51 56.82
CA ARG A 120 -6.75 -19.81 57.51
C ARG A 120 -6.98 -19.62 59.01
N ILE A 121 -7.27 -20.71 59.74
CA ILE A 121 -7.62 -20.73 61.17
C ILE A 121 -6.71 -19.83 62.02
N SER A 122 -5.39 -19.84 61.77
CA SER A 122 -4.39 -19.07 62.54
C SER A 122 -3.68 -17.96 61.76
N TYR A 123 -3.99 -17.80 60.46
CA TYR A 123 -3.31 -16.85 59.59
C TYR A 123 -4.33 -16.10 58.72
N ASN A 124 -4.35 -14.78 58.87
CA ASN A 124 -5.04 -13.89 57.95
C ASN A 124 -4.00 -12.91 57.40
N LEU A 125 -3.56 -13.16 56.17
CA LEU A 125 -2.48 -12.40 55.53
C LEU A 125 -3.03 -11.65 54.34
N MET A 126 -2.72 -10.36 54.28
CA MET A 126 -2.93 -9.54 53.11
C MET A 126 -1.57 -9.28 52.47
N LEU A 127 -1.43 -9.72 51.23
CA LEU A 127 -0.19 -9.60 50.47
C LEU A 127 -0.42 -8.76 49.22
N GLU A 128 0.57 -8.01 48.79
CA GLU A 128 0.59 -7.31 47.50
C GLU A 128 1.51 -8.06 46.54
N ASN A 129 1.03 -8.31 45.32
CA ASN A 129 1.82 -8.83 44.23
C ASN A 129 2.86 -7.77 43.79
N THR A 130 4.14 -8.11 43.85
CA THR A 130 5.26 -7.23 43.46
C THR A 130 5.91 -7.64 42.14
N MET A 131 5.32 -8.56 41.38
CA MET A 131 5.86 -8.97 40.09
C MET A 131 5.79 -7.80 39.11
N PRO A 132 6.87 -7.52 38.35
CA PRO A 132 6.87 -6.44 37.38
C PRO A 132 5.77 -6.64 36.33
N LYS A 133 5.15 -5.54 35.90
CA LYS A 133 4.22 -5.55 34.77
C LYS A 133 4.92 -6.03 33.51
N ASN A 134 4.21 -6.80 32.71
CA ASN A 134 4.71 -7.32 31.45
C ASN A 134 4.25 -6.43 30.31
N TYR A 135 5.19 -5.82 29.58
CA TYR A 135 4.89 -4.88 28.50
C TYR A 135 4.80 -5.52 27.10
N TYR A 136 4.80 -6.86 26.99
CA TYR A 136 4.76 -7.53 25.68
C TYR A 136 3.52 -7.19 24.86
N PHE A 137 2.37 -6.98 25.50
CA PHE A 137 1.15 -6.61 24.80
C PHE A 137 1.26 -5.22 24.17
N GLU A 138 1.73 -4.23 24.92
CA GLU A 138 1.93 -2.86 24.44
C GLU A 138 2.95 -2.81 23.31
N ILE A 139 4.04 -3.57 23.43
CA ILE A 139 5.07 -3.69 22.38
C ILE A 139 4.46 -4.31 21.12
N ALA A 140 3.69 -5.39 21.25
CA ALA A 140 3.08 -6.06 20.11
C ALA A 140 2.03 -5.18 19.42
N VAL A 141 1.24 -4.42 20.18
CA VAL A 141 0.29 -3.43 19.63
C VAL A 141 1.04 -2.33 18.88
N SER A 142 2.10 -1.76 19.47
CA SER A 142 2.92 -0.75 18.82
C SER A 142 3.54 -1.27 17.52
N PHE A 143 4.03 -2.52 17.52
CA PHE A 143 4.59 -3.15 16.33
C PHE A 143 3.53 -3.38 15.23
N GLY A 144 2.32 -3.79 15.60
CA GLY A 144 1.21 -3.93 14.66
C GLY A 144 0.82 -2.60 14.01
N VAL A 145 0.72 -1.52 14.79
CA VAL A 145 0.45 -0.16 14.27
C VAL A 145 1.56 0.28 13.31
N PHE A 146 2.83 0.04 13.68
CA PHE A 146 3.97 0.34 12.81
C PHE A 146 3.89 -0.40 11.47
N LEU A 147 3.57 -1.69 11.46
CA LEU A 147 3.42 -2.47 10.22
C LEU A 147 2.28 -1.95 9.33
N ILE A 148 1.16 -1.54 9.92
CA ILE A 148 0.04 -0.94 9.18
C ILE A 148 0.47 0.37 8.51
N LEU A 149 1.17 1.24 9.25
CA LEU A 149 1.67 2.51 8.71
C LEU A 149 2.70 2.29 7.59
N LEU A 150 3.61 1.33 7.77
CA LEU A 150 4.60 0.95 6.76
C LEU A 150 3.92 0.48 5.46
N LEU A 151 2.90 -0.37 5.58
CA LEU A 151 2.16 -0.89 4.42
C LEU A 151 1.41 0.24 3.68
N LEU A 152 0.83 1.19 4.43
CA LEU A 152 0.17 2.37 3.86
C LEU A 152 1.16 3.27 3.12
N LEU A 153 2.35 3.49 3.69
CA LEU A 153 3.41 4.28 3.04
C LEU A 153 3.86 3.60 1.74
N LEU A 154 4.10 2.29 1.75
CA LEU A 154 4.44 1.51 0.55
C LEU A 154 3.35 1.62 -0.52
N TYR A 155 2.09 1.52 -0.13
CA TYR A 155 0.96 1.69 -1.05
C TYR A 155 0.98 3.06 -1.73
N LEU A 156 1.15 4.14 -0.96
CA LEU A 156 1.24 5.50 -1.50
C LEU A 156 2.47 5.68 -2.40
N ALA A 157 3.62 5.11 -2.02
CA ALA A 157 4.84 5.16 -2.83
C ALA A 157 4.65 4.50 -4.20
N VAL A 158 4.01 3.34 -4.24
CA VAL A 158 3.69 2.62 -5.50
C VAL A 158 2.72 3.44 -6.35
N LEU A 159 1.66 4.01 -5.78
CA LEU A 159 0.73 4.86 -6.52
C LEU A 159 1.41 6.10 -7.10
N LYS A 160 2.26 6.77 -6.32
CA LYS A 160 3.04 7.92 -6.79
C LYS A 160 3.96 7.56 -7.95
N LYS A 161 4.61 6.39 -7.90
CA LYS A 161 5.48 5.88 -8.96
C LYS A 161 4.74 5.50 -10.24
N LEU A 162 3.49 5.07 -10.15
CA LEU A 162 2.68 4.68 -11.31
C LEU A 162 1.83 5.82 -11.88
N TYR A 163 1.70 6.94 -11.17
CA TYR A 163 0.98 8.11 -11.66
C TYR A 163 1.48 8.62 -13.04
N PRO A 164 2.80 8.71 -13.31
CA PRO A 164 3.31 9.16 -14.61
C PRO A 164 2.85 8.30 -15.79
N LEU A 165 2.62 7.00 -15.61
CA LEU A 165 2.10 6.12 -16.67
C LEU A 165 0.72 6.56 -17.17
N LYS A 166 -0.15 6.99 -16.25
CA LYS A 166 -1.49 7.47 -16.62
C LYS A 166 -1.41 8.78 -17.42
N LYS A 167 -0.44 9.65 -17.08
CA LYS A 167 -0.16 10.89 -17.83
C LYS A 167 0.38 10.57 -19.22
N LEU A 168 1.37 9.67 -19.30
CA LEU A 168 1.97 9.21 -20.55
C LEU A 168 0.92 8.60 -21.50
N TYR A 169 0.05 7.71 -20.99
CA TYR A 169 -1.03 7.12 -21.78
C TYR A 169 -1.94 8.18 -22.41
N LYS A 170 -2.33 9.21 -21.65
CA LYS A 170 -3.15 10.31 -22.18
C LYS A 170 -2.41 11.11 -23.26
N GLN A 171 -1.12 11.40 -23.07
CA GLN A 171 -0.32 12.11 -24.07
C GLN A 171 -0.20 11.30 -25.37
N ILE A 172 0.06 10.00 -25.26
CA ILE A 172 0.08 9.09 -26.44
C ILE A 172 -1.29 9.07 -27.12
N GLN A 173 -2.38 9.02 -26.38
CA GLN A 173 -3.73 9.02 -26.96
C GLN A 173 -4.06 10.33 -27.68
N HIS A 174 -3.58 11.48 -27.19
CA HIS A 174 -3.72 12.77 -27.88
C HIS A 174 -2.92 12.82 -29.18
N PHE A 175 -1.70 12.27 -29.21
CA PHE A 175 -0.94 12.15 -30.45
C PHE A 175 -1.64 11.22 -31.45
N ALA A 176 -2.11 10.06 -30.97
CA ALA A 176 -2.82 9.08 -31.80
C ALA A 176 -4.16 9.61 -32.35
N SER A 177 -4.77 10.61 -31.71
CA SER A 177 -5.98 11.28 -32.21
C SER A 177 -5.69 12.40 -33.22
N GLY A 178 -4.47 12.46 -33.79
CA GLY A 178 -4.10 13.41 -34.84
C GLY A 178 -3.44 14.70 -34.35
N ASN A 179 -3.25 14.89 -33.04
CA ASN A 179 -2.55 16.07 -32.53
C ASN A 179 -1.03 15.90 -32.62
N MET A 180 -0.46 16.22 -33.78
CA MET A 180 0.98 16.15 -34.08
C MET A 180 1.85 17.09 -33.23
N ASN A 181 1.24 18.10 -32.58
CA ASN A 181 1.94 19.03 -31.68
C ASN A 181 2.07 18.52 -30.24
N THR A 182 1.61 17.29 -29.98
CA THR A 182 1.71 16.69 -28.65
C THR A 182 3.16 16.45 -28.28
N ARG A 183 3.57 16.91 -27.10
CA ARG A 183 4.86 16.57 -26.48
C ARG A 183 4.65 15.68 -25.28
N ILE A 184 5.52 14.69 -25.12
CA ILE A 184 5.52 13.82 -23.96
C ILE A 184 6.32 14.51 -22.85
N THR A 185 5.76 14.61 -21.64
CA THR A 185 6.49 15.22 -20.52
C THR A 185 7.13 14.11 -19.69
N TYR A 186 8.45 14.17 -19.52
CA TYR A 186 9.19 13.26 -18.65
C TYR A 186 10.02 14.07 -17.65
N GLU A 187 9.85 13.80 -16.35
CA GLU A 187 10.53 14.53 -15.25
C GLU A 187 11.53 13.66 -14.49
N HIS A 188 11.47 12.34 -14.66
CA HIS A 188 12.23 11.37 -13.87
C HIS A 188 13.14 10.56 -14.79
N ASP A 189 14.32 10.15 -14.32
CA ASP A 189 15.26 9.28 -15.06
C ASP A 189 15.09 7.79 -14.72
N ASP A 190 13.89 7.42 -14.27
CA ASP A 190 13.52 6.03 -14.02
C ASP A 190 13.05 5.33 -15.32
N GLU A 191 12.69 4.06 -15.22
CA GLU A 191 12.28 3.24 -16.36
C GLU A 191 11.09 3.85 -17.10
N ILE A 192 10.15 4.46 -16.37
CA ILE A 192 8.99 5.13 -16.96
C ILE A 192 9.40 6.40 -17.71
N GLY A 193 10.32 7.17 -17.14
CA GLY A 193 10.92 8.33 -17.80
C GLY A 193 11.64 7.98 -19.10
N LYS A 194 12.42 6.90 -19.10
CA LYS A 194 13.12 6.40 -20.30
C LYS A 194 12.13 5.98 -21.39
N ILE A 195 11.06 5.27 -21.03
CA ILE A 195 9.99 4.92 -21.98
C ILE A 195 9.31 6.17 -22.53
N ALA A 196 9.00 7.14 -21.66
CA ALA A 196 8.39 8.41 -22.07
C ALA A 196 9.27 9.18 -23.05
N LYS A 197 10.58 9.25 -22.80
CA LYS A 197 11.56 9.86 -23.70
C LYS A 197 11.61 9.14 -25.06
N SER A 198 11.70 7.81 -25.06
CA SER A 198 11.70 7.04 -26.32
C SER A 198 10.43 7.24 -27.15
N PHE A 199 9.27 7.42 -26.50
CA PHE A 199 8.04 7.79 -27.20
C PHE A 199 8.08 9.21 -27.76
N ASP A 200 8.64 10.17 -27.03
CA ASP A 200 8.83 11.55 -27.52
C ASP A 200 9.74 11.58 -28.75
N ASP A 201 10.86 10.87 -28.70
CA ASP A 201 11.80 10.73 -29.82
C ASP A 201 11.10 10.12 -31.05
N ALA A 202 10.25 9.11 -30.85
CA ALA A 202 9.45 8.51 -31.91
C ALA A 202 8.45 9.51 -32.52
N ILE A 203 7.77 10.32 -31.70
CA ILE A 203 6.87 11.39 -32.17
C ILE A 203 7.64 12.41 -33.02
N VAL A 204 8.82 12.84 -32.55
CA VAL A 204 9.69 13.76 -33.30
C VAL A 204 10.08 13.16 -34.65
N HIS A 205 10.50 11.90 -34.68
CA HIS A 205 10.87 11.21 -35.92
C HIS A 205 9.68 11.08 -36.89
N ILE A 206 8.48 10.76 -36.39
CA ILE A 206 7.27 10.68 -37.23
C ILE A 206 6.93 12.05 -37.82
N ASN A 207 7.01 13.12 -37.02
CA ASN A 207 6.76 14.48 -37.49
C ASN A 207 7.77 14.93 -38.55
N GLN A 208 9.06 14.59 -38.37
CA GLN A 208 10.11 14.85 -39.35
C GLN A 208 9.89 14.06 -40.64
N LEU A 209 9.49 12.79 -40.54
CA LEU A 209 9.20 11.95 -41.70
C LEU A 209 7.99 12.48 -42.49
N SER A 210 6.93 12.88 -41.79
CA SER A 210 5.76 13.52 -42.40
C SER A 210 6.13 14.82 -43.11
N SER A 211 6.91 15.69 -42.46
CA SER A 211 7.38 16.94 -43.07
C SER A 211 8.26 16.69 -44.31
N SER A 212 9.13 15.69 -44.25
CA SER A 212 10.00 15.29 -45.36
C SER A 212 9.19 14.73 -46.54
N LYS A 213 8.17 13.91 -46.25
CA LYS A 213 7.23 13.40 -47.26
C LYS A 213 6.52 14.56 -47.96
N ASN A 214 5.99 15.52 -47.21
CA ASN A 214 5.26 16.65 -47.79
C ASN A 214 6.17 17.52 -48.68
N LEU A 215 7.42 17.75 -48.25
CA LEU A 215 8.41 18.46 -49.06
C LEU A 215 8.78 17.69 -50.33
N PHE A 216 8.98 16.38 -50.22
CA PHE A 216 9.27 15.51 -51.36
C PHE A 216 8.13 15.54 -52.39
N MET A 217 6.89 15.39 -51.96
CA MET A 217 5.71 15.46 -52.83
C MET A 217 5.62 16.81 -53.54
N ARG A 218 5.81 17.91 -52.80
CA ARG A 218 5.81 19.26 -53.38
C ARG A 218 6.89 19.43 -54.46
N ASN A 219 8.09 18.95 -54.20
CA ASN A 219 9.20 19.04 -55.15
C ASN A 219 8.93 18.17 -56.39
N MET A 220 8.47 16.93 -56.22
CA MET A 220 8.11 16.05 -57.33
C MET A 220 7.05 16.67 -58.26
N MET A 221 6.01 17.28 -57.69
CA MET A 221 4.98 17.93 -58.51
C MET A 221 5.55 19.10 -59.34
N HIS A 222 6.44 19.89 -58.76
CA HIS A 222 7.09 21.00 -59.46
C HIS A 222 7.99 20.49 -60.61
N GLU A 223 8.79 19.46 -60.34
CA GLU A 223 9.69 18.84 -61.33
C GLU A 223 8.92 18.16 -62.46
N LEU A 224 7.74 17.56 -62.21
CA LEU A 224 6.89 16.96 -63.24
C LEU A 224 6.15 18.01 -64.09
N LYS A 225 5.79 19.15 -63.51
CA LYS A 225 5.05 20.21 -64.23
C LYS A 225 5.89 20.83 -65.36
N THR A 226 7.20 20.93 -65.16
CA THR A 226 8.14 21.53 -66.13
C THR A 226 8.21 20.76 -67.46
N PRO A 227 8.51 19.45 -67.51
CA PRO A 227 8.53 18.69 -68.77
C PRO A 227 7.15 18.56 -69.40
N ILE A 228 6.07 18.51 -68.63
CA ILE A 228 4.69 18.51 -69.16
C ILE A 228 4.41 19.83 -69.89
N THR A 229 4.76 20.96 -69.28
CA THR A 229 4.58 22.28 -69.90
C THR A 229 5.44 22.43 -71.15
N LYS A 230 6.71 22.03 -71.09
CA LYS A 230 7.61 22.04 -72.25
C LYS A 230 7.11 21.13 -73.38
N GLY A 231 6.68 19.91 -73.05
CA GLY A 231 6.13 18.95 -74.02
C GLY A 231 4.88 19.49 -74.70
N ARG A 232 3.98 20.13 -73.95
CA ARG A 232 2.81 20.81 -74.50
C ARG A 232 3.18 21.90 -75.50
N ILE A 233 4.14 22.77 -75.17
CA ILE A 233 4.62 23.84 -76.06
C ILE A 233 5.17 23.26 -77.37
N VAL A 234 5.96 22.18 -77.29
CA VAL A 234 6.51 21.51 -78.48
C VAL A 234 5.41 20.90 -79.34
N VAL A 235 4.39 20.30 -78.72
CA VAL A 235 3.23 19.75 -79.44
C VAL A 235 2.42 20.83 -80.17
N GLU A 236 2.33 22.04 -79.62
CA GLU A 236 1.64 23.14 -80.29
C GLU A 236 2.28 23.52 -81.64
N MET A 237 3.56 23.19 -81.84
CA MET A 237 4.32 23.42 -83.07
C MET A 237 4.17 22.30 -84.14
N LEU A 238 3.44 21.22 -83.86
CA LEU A 238 3.23 20.14 -84.83
C LEU A 238 2.28 20.55 -85.97
N GLU A 239 2.59 20.10 -87.19
CA GLU A 239 1.78 20.38 -88.39
C GLU A 239 0.59 19.43 -88.55
N ASP A 240 0.70 18.17 -88.09
CA ASP A 240 -0.41 17.21 -88.14
C ASP A 240 -1.44 17.48 -87.03
N GLU A 241 -2.57 18.08 -87.41
CA GLU A 241 -3.65 18.45 -86.51
C GLU A 241 -4.27 17.25 -85.76
N ALA A 242 -4.29 16.05 -86.37
CA ALA A 242 -4.85 14.87 -85.71
C ALA A 242 -3.96 14.43 -84.53
N THR A 243 -2.65 14.30 -84.76
CA THR A 243 -1.68 13.94 -83.71
C THR A 243 -1.55 15.04 -82.66
N LYS A 244 -1.52 16.31 -83.07
CA LYS A 244 -1.48 17.46 -82.16
C LYS A 244 -2.63 17.45 -81.15
N LYS A 245 -3.88 17.25 -81.61
CA LYS A 245 -5.06 17.21 -80.74
C LYS A 245 -5.07 16.02 -79.76
N ILE A 246 -4.45 14.91 -80.12
CA ILE A 246 -4.28 13.75 -79.22
C ILE A 246 -3.26 14.08 -78.14
N LEU A 247 -2.09 14.59 -78.52
CA LEU A 247 -1.00 14.89 -77.58
C LEU A 247 -1.32 16.05 -76.64
N ILE A 248 -2.01 17.11 -77.10
CA ILE A 248 -2.47 18.20 -76.22
C ILE A 248 -3.37 17.64 -75.12
N ARG A 249 -4.38 16.83 -75.49
CA ARG A 249 -5.27 16.19 -74.50
C ARG A 249 -4.52 15.29 -73.53
N ALA A 250 -3.47 14.60 -73.98
CA ALA A 250 -2.64 13.77 -73.10
C ALA A 250 -1.86 14.63 -72.08
N PHE A 251 -1.26 15.74 -72.50
CA PHE A 251 -0.55 16.66 -71.59
C PHE A 251 -1.49 17.38 -70.62
N GLU A 252 -2.67 17.79 -71.06
CA GLU A 252 -3.72 18.34 -70.20
C GLU A 252 -4.15 17.32 -69.14
N ARG A 253 -4.40 16.08 -69.55
CA ARG A 253 -4.77 15.00 -68.62
C ARG A 253 -3.68 14.70 -67.61
N MET A 254 -2.41 14.71 -68.01
CA MET A 254 -1.29 14.55 -67.06
C MET A 254 -1.22 15.68 -66.03
N ASN A 255 -1.47 16.92 -66.45
CA ASN A 255 -1.49 18.07 -65.55
C ASN A 255 -2.68 18.02 -64.57
N GLU A 256 -3.85 17.57 -65.03
CA GLU A 256 -5.01 17.30 -64.16
C GLU A 256 -4.68 16.25 -63.09
N LEU A 257 -4.13 15.10 -63.49
CA LEU A 257 -3.79 14.01 -62.57
C LEU A 257 -2.77 14.42 -61.50
N ILE A 258 -1.79 15.26 -61.84
CA ILE A 258 -0.83 15.80 -60.87
C ILE A 258 -1.53 16.73 -59.88
N THR A 259 -2.49 17.52 -60.34
CA THR A 259 -3.26 18.44 -59.49
C THR A 259 -4.18 17.67 -58.56
N GLU A 260 -4.89 16.66 -59.06
CA GLU A 260 -5.72 15.74 -58.25
C GLU A 260 -4.88 15.04 -57.18
N LEU A 261 -3.68 14.57 -57.52
CA LEU A 261 -2.76 13.94 -56.56
C LEU A 261 -2.31 14.93 -55.47
N ALA A 262 -2.06 16.19 -55.83
CA ALA A 262 -1.71 17.25 -54.89
C ALA A 262 -2.83 17.51 -53.87
N GLU A 263 -4.07 17.57 -54.36
CA GLU A 263 -5.25 17.81 -53.53
C GLU A 263 -5.52 16.62 -52.59
N LEU A 264 -5.40 15.39 -53.10
CA LEU A 264 -5.52 14.17 -52.28
C LEU A 264 -4.50 14.13 -51.14
N GLU A 265 -3.24 14.48 -51.43
CA GLU A 265 -2.19 14.52 -50.41
C GLU A 265 -2.49 15.55 -49.31
N LYS A 266 -2.99 16.72 -49.71
CA LYS A 266 -3.36 17.79 -48.79
C LYS A 266 -4.54 17.41 -47.89
N VAL A 267 -5.54 16.71 -48.43
CA VAL A 267 -6.71 16.22 -47.66
C VAL A 267 -6.30 15.13 -46.68
N THR A 268 -5.49 14.16 -47.10
CA THR A 268 -5.05 13.04 -46.25
C THR A 268 -4.08 13.44 -45.13
N THR A 269 -3.45 14.61 -45.24
CA THR A 269 -2.55 15.14 -44.21
C THR A 269 -3.28 16.01 -43.17
N GLN A 270 -4.50 16.46 -43.45
CA GLN A 270 -5.31 17.31 -42.55
C GLN A 270 -6.40 16.55 -41.76
N SER A 271 -6.69 15.30 -42.10
CA SER A 271 -7.63 14.42 -41.35
C SER A 271 -6.90 13.58 -40.31
#